data_AF-A0A366SLE9-F1
#
_entry.id   AF-A0A366SLE9-F1
#
_cell.length_a   1.000
_cell.length_b   1.000
_cell.length_c   1.000
_cell.angle_alpha   90.00
_cell.angle_beta   90.00
_cell.angle_gamma   90.00
#
_symmetry.space_group_name_H-M   'P 1'
#
loop_
_entity.id
_entity.type
_entity.pdbx_description
1 polymer ?
#
loop_
_entity_poly.entity_id
_entity_poly.type
_entity_poly.pdbx_seq_one_letter_code
_entity_poly.pdbx_strand_id
1 'polypeptide(L)' 'MEIEKELKRIYNEVMQMDMLELKRAYEEAETEEELELYRDLFTFRLRQRQKKVISRKEFVR' A
#
# COMPACT_ATOMS: atom_id res chain seq x y z
N MET A 1 -2.40 5.30 22.80
CA MET A 1 -1.06 5.86 22.54
C MET A 1 -0.08 4.83 21.96
N GLU A 2 0.01 3.60 22.48
CA GLU A 2 0.91 2.58 21.90
C GLU A 2 0.42 2.03 20.56
N ILE A 3 -0.86 1.65 20.46
CA ILE A 3 -1.49 1.17 19.22
C ILE A 3 -1.33 2.19 18.08
N GLU A 4 -1.50 3.49 18.37
CA GLU A 4 -1.38 4.54 17.35
C GLU A 4 0.06 4.69 16.83
N LYS A 5 1.07 4.51 17.71
CA LYS A 5 2.49 4.50 17.30
C LYS A 5 2.79 3.30 16.42
N GLU A 6 2.24 2.14 16.77
CA GLU A 6 2.41 0.92 15.99
C GLU A 6 1.76 1.02 14.61
N LEU A 7 0.52 1.50 14.54
CA LEU A 7 -0.17 1.75 13.26
C LEU A 7 0.60 2.74 12.39
N LYS A 8 1.18 3.79 12.99
CA LYS A 8 2.02 4.75 12.26
C LYS A 8 3.32 4.13 11.73
N ARG A 9 3.93 3.22 12.49
CA ARG A 9 5.11 2.46 12.06
C ARG A 9 4.74 1.58 10.85
N ILE A 10 3.69 0.77 10.97
CA ILE A 10 3.21 -0.12 9.89
C ILE A 10 2.88 0.71 8.64
N TYR A 11 2.18 1.84 8.79
CA TYR A 11 1.91 2.74 7.66
C TYR A 11 3.19 3.18 6.95
N ASN A 12 4.22 3.58 7.70
CA ASN A 12 5.48 4.03 7.12
C ASN A 12 6.22 2.89 6.39
N GLU A 13 6.25 1.70 6.98
CA GLU A 13 6.85 0.50 6.38
C GLU A 13 6.16 0.16 5.05
N VAL A 14 4.82 0.06 5.05
CA VAL A 14 4.05 -0.17 3.82
C VAL A 14 4.32 0.93 2.79
N MET A 15 4.42 2.20 3.23
CA MET A 15 4.70 3.33 2.34
C MET A 15 6.11 3.33 1.72
N GLN A 16 7.03 2.52 2.23
CA GLN A 16 8.35 2.32 1.66
C GLN A 16 8.42 1.12 0.70
N MET A 17 7.43 0.23 0.73
CA MET A 17 7.37 -0.94 -0.17
C MET A 17 7.29 -0.52 -1.64
N ASP A 18 8.07 -1.21 -2.48
CA ASP A 18 8.02 -1.04 -3.93
C ASP A 18 6.79 -1.75 -4.52
N MET A 19 6.12 -1.09 -5.48
CA MET A 19 4.89 -1.66 -6.06
C MET A 19 5.16 -2.83 -7.02
N LEU A 20 6.33 -2.89 -7.66
CA LEU A 20 6.70 -4.04 -8.50
C LEU A 20 7.03 -5.24 -7.63
N GLU A 21 7.70 -5.04 -6.49
CA GLU A 21 7.94 -6.09 -5.51
C GLU A 21 6.63 -6.63 -4.94
N LEU A 22 5.70 -5.76 -4.54
CA LEU A 22 4.36 -6.19 -4.07
C LEU A 22 3.58 -6.95 -5.15
N LYS A 23 3.69 -6.52 -6.41
CA LYS A 23 3.06 -7.24 -7.53
C LYS A 23 3.66 -8.64 -7.71
N ARG A 24 5.00 -8.77 -7.62
CA ARG A 24 5.67 -10.08 -7.69
C ARG A 24 5.27 -10.98 -6.54
N ALA A 25 5.28 -10.46 -5.30
CA ALA A 25 4.85 -11.21 -4.12
C ALA A 25 3.39 -11.69 -4.24
N TYR A 26 2.50 -10.87 -4.80
CA TYR A 26 1.13 -11.29 -5.13
C TYR A 26 1.09 -12.40 -6.19
N GLU A 27 1.91 -12.33 -7.24
CA GLU A 27 1.98 -13.34 -8.30
C GLU A 27 2.63 -14.66 -7.82
N GLU A 28 3.50 -14.59 -6.80
CA GLU A 28 4.24 -15.70 -6.22
C GLU A 28 3.61 -16.25 -4.93
N ALA A 29 2.46 -15.71 -4.49
CA ALA A 29 1.78 -16.14 -3.26
C ALA A 29 1.39 -17.62 -3.32
N GLU A 30 1.77 -18.38 -2.30
CA GLU A 30 1.52 -19.83 -2.23
C GLU A 30 0.22 -20.16 -1.48
N THR A 31 -0.27 -19.21 -0.68
CA THR A 31 -1.47 -19.35 0.14
C THR A 31 -2.49 -18.26 -0.16
N GLU A 32 -3.76 -18.56 0.15
CA GLU A 32 -4.85 -17.58 0.03
C GLU A 32 -4.62 -16.39 0.97
N GLU A 33 -4.14 -16.63 2.19
CA GLU A 33 -3.84 -15.59 3.18
C GLU A 33 -2.75 -14.61 2.68
N GLU A 34 -1.67 -15.13 2.09
CA GLU A 34 -0.63 -14.30 1.46
C GLU A 34 -1.17 -13.51 0.27
N LEU A 35 -1.99 -14.16 -0.56
CA LEU A 35 -2.59 -13.52 -1.72
C LEU A 35 -3.47 -12.34 -1.30
N GLU A 36 -4.29 -12.51 -0.27
CA GLU A 36 -5.10 -11.43 0.30
C GLU A 36 -4.23 -10.31 0.88
N LEU A 37 -3.19 -10.65 1.65
CA LEU A 37 -2.28 -9.68 2.24
C LEU A 37 -1.60 -8.82 1.16
N TYR A 38 -0.99 -9.45 0.15
CA TYR A 38 -0.28 -8.72 -0.89
C TYR A 38 -1.24 -7.90 -1.78
N ARG A 39 -2.44 -8.41 -2.05
CA ARG A 39 -3.50 -7.67 -2.75
C ARG A 39 -3.86 -6.38 -2.02
N ASP A 40 -4.03 -6.46 -0.70
CA ASP A 40 -4.44 -5.32 0.13
C ASP A 40 -3.32 -4.28 0.25
N LEU A 41 -2.07 -4.73 0.45
CA LEU A 41 -0.88 -3.87 0.46
C LEU A 41 -0.69 -3.16 -0.89
N PHE A 42 -0.81 -3.89 -2.00
CA PHE A 42 -0.70 -3.33 -3.34
C PHE A 42 -1.81 -2.31 -3.63
N THR A 43 -3.06 -2.66 -3.34
CA THR A 43 -4.22 -1.78 -3.49
C THR A 43 -4.06 -0.50 -2.68
N PHE A 44 -3.61 -0.63 -1.43
CA PHE A 44 -3.36 0.51 -0.57
C PHE A 44 -2.31 1.45 -1.18
N ARG A 45 -1.17 0.90 -1.63
CA ARG A 45 -0.09 1.68 -2.25
C ARG A 45 -0.53 2.39 -3.53
N LEU A 46 -1.29 1.69 -4.37
CA LEU A 46 -1.86 2.26 -5.58
C LEU A 46 -2.76 3.45 -5.26
N ARG A 47 -3.68 3.32 -4.30
CA ARG A 47 -4.57 4.40 -3.86
C ARG A 47 -3.80 5.60 -3.29
N GLN A 48 -2.74 5.37 -2.51
CA GLN A 48 -1.89 6.46 -2.01
C GLN A 48 -1.18 7.21 -3.15
N ARG A 49 -0.70 6.49 -4.16
CA ARG A 49 -0.09 7.11 -5.35
C ARG A 49 -1.12 7.89 -6.16
N GLN A 50 -2.31 7.33 -6.37
CA GLN A 50 -3.42 8.02 -7.03
C GLN A 50 -3.82 9.29 -6.28
N LYS A 51 -3.94 9.25 -4.95
CA LYS A 51 -4.18 10.43 -4.12
C LYS A 51 -3.12 11.52 -4.31
N LYS A 52 -1.84 11.16 -4.37
CA LYS A 52 -0.75 12.11 -4.66
C LYS A 52 -0.87 12.72 -6.06
N VAL A 53 -1.27 11.94 -7.06
CA VAL A 53 -1.48 12.44 -8.43
C VAL A 53 -2.71 13.34 -8.49
N ILE A 54 -3.82 12.96 -7.86
CA ILE A 54 -5.08 13.73 -7.81
C ILE A 54 -4.92 15.01 -6.99
N SER A 55 -4.08 15.03 -5.95
CA SER A 55 -3.80 16.26 -5.19
C SER A 55 -2.84 17.20 -5.92
N ARG A 56 -1.97 16.68 -6.80
CA ARG A 56 -1.06 17.49 -7.64
C ARG A 56 -1.72 17.99 -8.91
N LYS A 57 -2.52 17.14 -9.55
CA LYS A 57 -3.47 17.54 -10.58
C LYS A 57 -4.63 18.14 -9.84
N GLU A 58 -4.52 19.42 -9.49
CA GLU A 58 -5.66 20.26 -9.19
C GLU A 58 -6.87 19.82 -10.04
N PHE A 59 -7.75 18.98 -9.48
CA PHE A 59 -9.17 18.95 -9.78
C PHE A 59 -9.79 20.21 -9.14
N VAL A 60 -9.09 21.35 -9.32
CA VAL A 60 -9.53 22.69 -8.99
C VAL A 60 -10.32 23.14 -10.20
N ARG A 61 -11.55 22.64 -10.24
CA ARG A 61 -12.70 23.41 -10.72
C ARG A 61 -13.83 23.20 -9.74
#